data_AF-A0A1E7YTE8-F1
#
_entry.id   AF-A0A1E7YTE8-F1
#
_cell.length_a   1.000
_cell.length_b   1.000
_cell.length_c   1.000
_cell.angle_alpha   90.00
_cell.angle_beta   90.00
_cell.angle_gamma   90.00
#
_symmetry.space_group_name_H-M   'P 1'
#
loop_
_entity.id
_entity.type
_entity.pdbx_description
1 polymer ?
#
loop_
_entity_poly.entity_id
_entity_poly.type
_entity_poly.pdbx_seq_one_letter_code
_entity_poly.pdbx_strand_id
1 'polypeptide(L)'
;MEEPKKRRRRTAEERLADLERKRLEILERQREALAKIEEEKRKLSQSRPMRRAMLENQRRFERAVQKLAPEWDHRHFVAAVEKALSEDPEALASRGGELLEAYGKSRRGRKPRAG
;
A
#
# COMPACT_ATOMS: atom_id res chain seq x y z
N MET A 1 52.53 -10.27 42.51
CA MET A 1 51.42 -11.14 42.96
C MET A 1 50.13 -10.37 42.68
N GLU A 2 49.38 -10.76 41.63
CA GLU A 2 48.07 -10.16 41.34
C GLU A 2 46.98 -10.99 42.01
N GLU A 3 46.13 -10.34 42.81
CA GLU A 3 45.04 -10.99 43.52
C GLU A 3 43.96 -11.51 42.55
N PRO A 4 43.48 -12.75 42.72
CA PRO A 4 42.45 -13.32 41.85
C PRO A 4 41.11 -12.59 42.05
N LYS A 5 40.65 -11.91 41.00
CA LYS A 5 39.40 -11.16 40.96
C LYS A 5 38.20 -12.08 41.24
N LYS A 6 37.66 -12.03 42.47
CA LYS A 6 36.51 -12.83 42.90
C LYS A 6 35.28 -12.48 42.04
N ARG A 7 34.70 -13.47 41.35
CA ARG A 7 33.45 -13.31 40.57
C ARG A 7 32.30 -12.89 41.50
N ARG A 8 31.85 -11.64 41.41
CA ARG A 8 30.64 -11.14 42.08
C ARG A 8 29.40 -11.64 41.33
N ARG A 9 28.43 -12.20 42.07
CA ARG A 9 27.10 -12.53 41.51
C ARG A 9 26.29 -11.24 41.37
N ARG A 10 25.59 -11.07 40.24
CA ARG A 10 24.74 -9.89 40.00
C ARG A 10 23.58 -9.84 40.99
N THR A 11 23.30 -8.64 41.50
CA THR A 11 22.15 -8.37 42.37
C THR A 11 20.83 -8.41 41.59
N ALA A 12 19.69 -8.45 42.28
CA ALA A 12 18.37 -8.44 41.65
C ALA A 12 18.12 -7.13 40.87
N GLU A 13 18.55 -5.99 41.42
CA GLU A 13 18.46 -4.67 40.79
C GLU A 13 19.29 -4.58 39.50
N GLU A 14 20.52 -5.12 39.51
CA GLU A 14 21.37 -5.18 38.31
C GLU A 14 20.72 -6.03 37.20
N ARG A 15 20.02 -7.11 37.56
CA ARG A 15 19.28 -7.94 36.59
C ARG A 15 18.05 -7.24 36.04
N LEU A 16 17.33 -6.46 36.85
CA LEU A 16 16.19 -5.65 36.37
C LEU A 16 16.65 -4.59 35.38
N ALA A 17 17.73 -3.86 35.70
CA ALA A 17 18.32 -2.88 34.80
C ALA A 17 18.84 -3.52 33.49
N ASP A 18 19.38 -4.74 33.54
CA ASP A 18 19.76 -5.50 32.34
C ASP A 18 18.54 -5.87 31.47
N LEU A 19 17.40 -6.23 32.08
CA LEU A 19 16.17 -6.57 31.37
C LEU A 19 15.51 -5.33 30.74
N GLU A 20 15.49 -4.20 31.45
CA GLU A 20 14.99 -2.93 30.92
C GLU A 20 15.82 -2.45 29.74
N ARG A 21 17.16 -2.51 29.84
CA ARG A 21 18.07 -2.19 28.73
C ARG A 21 17.79 -3.07 27.51
N LYS A 22 17.62 -4.37 27.70
CA LYS A 22 17.25 -5.29 26.60
C LYS A 22 15.90 -4.95 25.99
N ARG A 23 14.91 -4.58 26.81
CA ARG A 23 13.58 -4.18 26.33
C ARG A 23 13.67 -2.95 25.44
N LEU A 24 14.42 -1.93 25.88
CA LEU A 24 14.62 -0.70 25.11
C LEU A 24 15.33 -0.99 23.77
N GLU A 25 16.38 -1.79 23.79
CA GLU A 25 17.12 -2.19 22.59
C GLU A 25 16.23 -2.94 21.57
N ILE A 26 15.37 -3.86 22.05
CA ILE A 26 14.42 -4.56 21.18
C ILE A 26 13.41 -3.59 20.57
N LEU A 27 12.88 -2.65 21.35
CA LEU A 27 11.93 -1.65 20.87
C LEU A 27 12.55 -0.72 19.83
N GLU A 28 13.80 -0.31 20.02
CA GLU A 28 14.55 0.51 19.04
C GLU A 28 14.73 -0.25 17.74
N ARG A 29 15.19 -1.51 17.78
CA ARG A 29 15.32 -2.36 16.59
C ARG A 29 13.99 -2.56 15.86
N GLN A 30 12.89 -2.72 16.60
CA GLN A 30 11.56 -2.83 16.00
C GLN A 30 11.14 -1.53 15.29
N ARG A 31 11.40 -0.37 15.89
CA ARG A 31 11.12 0.93 15.27
C ARG A 31 11.92 1.13 13.99
N GLU A 32 13.21 0.78 14.00
CA GLU A 32 14.06 0.84 12.80
C GLU A 32 13.56 -0.10 11.69
N ALA A 33 13.18 -1.33 12.04
CA ALA A 33 12.62 -2.27 11.07
C ALA A 33 11.32 -1.76 10.45
N LEU A 34 10.42 -1.18 11.25
CA LEU A 34 9.18 -0.56 10.76
C LEU A 34 9.47 0.63 9.84
N ALA A 35 10.39 1.51 10.23
CA ALA A 35 10.78 2.66 9.41
C ALA A 35 11.33 2.23 8.03
N LYS A 36 12.15 1.16 7.99
CA LYS A 36 12.66 0.60 6.74
C LYS A 36 11.54 0.04 5.85
N ILE A 37 10.58 -0.68 6.43
CA ILE A 37 9.41 -1.19 5.70
C ILE A 37 8.60 -0.03 5.10
N GLU A 38 8.37 1.04 5.87
CA GLU A 38 7.65 2.22 5.36
C GLU A 38 8.40 2.91 4.23
N GLU A 39 9.72 3.03 4.33
CA GLU A 39 10.54 3.59 3.28
C GLU A 39 10.48 2.76 2.00
N GLU A 40 10.57 1.43 2.11
CA GLU A 40 10.42 0.52 0.98
C GLU A 40 9.02 0.61 0.35
N LYS A 41 7.96 0.68 1.16
CA LYS A 41 6.59 0.92 0.66
C LYS A 41 6.48 2.23 -0.11
N ARG A 42 7.09 3.32 0.39
CA ARG A 42 7.12 4.62 -0.30
C ARG A 42 7.90 4.54 -1.62
N LYS A 43 9.05 3.86 -1.63
CA LYS A 43 9.83 3.64 -2.87
C LYS A 43 9.05 2.83 -3.89
N LEU A 44 8.34 1.78 -3.47
CA LEU A 44 7.52 0.95 -4.32
C LEU A 44 6.30 1.70 -4.88
N SER A 45 5.60 2.49 -4.06
CA SER A 45 4.47 3.30 -4.52
C SER A 45 4.89 4.39 -5.52
N GLN A 46 6.08 4.95 -5.35
CA GLN A 46 6.65 5.93 -6.26
C GLN A 46 7.35 5.31 -7.48
N SER A 47 7.47 3.98 -7.54
CA SER A 47 8.20 3.29 -8.60
C SER A 47 7.56 3.51 -9.98
N ARG A 48 8.41 3.54 -11.02
CA ARG A 48 7.96 3.69 -12.42
C ARG A 48 6.95 2.60 -12.84
N PRO A 49 7.11 1.31 -12.49
CA PRO A 49 6.12 0.28 -12.81
C PRO A 49 4.76 0.55 -12.18
N MET A 50 4.72 0.99 -10.93
CA MET A 50 3.46 1.29 -10.23
C MET A 50 2.77 2.51 -10.82
N ARG A 51 3.52 3.59 -11.08
CA ARG A 51 2.99 4.76 -11.81
C ARG A 51 2.45 4.37 -13.19
N ARG A 52 3.14 3.49 -13.91
CA ARG A 52 2.67 3.00 -15.22
C ARG A 52 1.38 2.20 -15.09
N ALA A 53 1.28 1.31 -14.10
CA ALA A 53 0.06 0.55 -13.84
C ALA A 53 -1.12 1.46 -13.46
N MET A 54 -0.89 2.45 -12.60
CA MET A 54 -1.89 3.45 -12.23
C MET A 54 -2.38 4.25 -13.44
N LEU A 55 -1.47 4.75 -14.28
CA LEU A 55 -1.82 5.46 -15.52
C LEU A 55 -2.59 4.56 -16.51
N GLU A 56 -2.24 3.28 -16.59
CA GLU A 56 -2.97 2.34 -17.44
C GLU A 56 -4.39 2.10 -16.94
N ASN A 57 -4.56 1.91 -15.63
CA ASN A 57 -5.90 1.77 -15.02
C ASN A 57 -6.74 3.03 -15.23
N GLN A 58 -6.16 4.22 -15.03
CA GLN A 58 -6.82 5.49 -15.29
C GLN A 58 -7.31 5.60 -16.75
N ARG A 59 -6.45 5.27 -17.72
CA ARG A 59 -6.82 5.27 -19.15
C ARG A 59 -7.90 4.24 -19.48
N ARG A 60 -7.92 3.09 -18.80
CA ARG A 60 -8.97 2.07 -18.98
C ARG A 60 -10.31 2.57 -18.47
N PHE A 61 -10.31 3.22 -17.30
CA PHE A 61 -11.49 3.86 -16.73
C PHE A 61 -12.04 4.95 -17.67
N GLU A 62 -11.21 5.90 -18.11
CA GLU A 62 -11.64 6.98 -19.00
C GLU A 62 -12.27 6.45 -20.30
N ARG A 63 -11.72 5.38 -20.87
CA ARG A 63 -12.30 4.73 -22.06
C ARG A 63 -13.63 4.04 -21.77
N ALA A 64 -13.76 3.41 -20.61
CA ALA A 64 -15.02 2.79 -20.23
C ALA A 64 -16.11 3.85 -20.06
N VAL A 65 -15.77 4.95 -19.38
CA VAL A 65 -16.63 6.11 -19.20
C VAL A 65 -17.07 6.71 -20.53
N GLN A 66 -16.12 6.98 -21.44
CA GLN A 66 -16.44 7.56 -22.74
C GLN A 66 -17.37 6.68 -23.59
N LYS A 67 -17.28 5.35 -23.45
CA LYS A 67 -18.20 4.42 -24.13
C LYS A 67 -19.58 4.39 -23.51
N LEU A 68 -19.67 4.49 -22.19
CA LEU A 68 -20.92 4.41 -21.44
C LEU A 68 -21.72 5.71 -21.54
N ALA A 69 -21.05 6.84 -21.43
CA ALA A 69 -21.67 8.14 -21.33
C ALA A 69 -20.77 9.22 -21.98
N PRO A 70 -20.72 9.29 -23.32
CA PRO A 70 -19.81 10.18 -24.05
C PRO A 70 -20.06 11.67 -23.79
N GLU A 71 -21.30 12.05 -23.51
CA GLU A 71 -21.73 13.44 -23.29
C GLU A 71 -21.68 13.87 -21.82
N TRP A 72 -21.30 12.97 -20.90
CA TRP A 72 -21.31 13.26 -19.47
C TRP A 72 -20.01 13.93 -19.05
N ASP A 73 -20.14 15.09 -18.40
CA ASP A 73 -19.05 15.76 -17.68
C ASP A 73 -18.91 15.24 -16.23
N HIS A 74 -17.79 15.56 -15.57
CA HIS A 74 -17.45 15.18 -14.19
C HIS A 74 -18.58 15.40 -13.18
N ARG A 75 -19.35 16.48 -13.33
CA ARG A 75 -20.49 16.80 -12.46
C ARG A 75 -21.58 15.73 -12.50
N HIS A 76 -21.85 15.17 -13.68
CA HIS A 76 -22.85 14.12 -13.86
C HIS A 76 -22.39 12.81 -13.22
N PHE A 77 -21.10 12.49 -13.30
CA PHE A 77 -20.55 11.32 -12.61
C PHE A 77 -20.63 11.45 -11.09
N VAL A 78 -20.32 12.62 -10.53
CA VAL A 78 -20.43 12.84 -9.08
C VAL A 78 -21.87 12.66 -8.61
N ALA A 79 -22.84 13.27 -9.30
CA ALA A 79 -24.26 13.11 -8.96
C ALA A 79 -24.75 11.65 -9.11
N ALA A 80 -24.29 10.94 -10.15
CA ALA A 80 -24.64 9.53 -10.35
C ALA A 80 -24.05 8.62 -9.27
N VAL A 81 -22.81 8.89 -8.84
CA VAL A 81 -22.16 8.13 -7.75
C VAL A 81 -22.84 8.40 -6.42
N GLU A 82 -23.16 9.65 -6.09
CA GLU A 82 -23.92 10.01 -4.89
C GLU A 82 -25.25 9.25 -4.84
N LYS A 83 -26.01 9.30 -5.93
CA LYS A 83 -27.29 8.60 -6.04
C LYS A 83 -27.14 7.08 -5.92
N ALA A 84 -26.13 6.50 -6.55
CA ALA A 84 -25.93 5.05 -6.49
C ALA A 84 -25.49 4.56 -5.10
N LEU A 85 -24.70 5.37 -4.38
CA LEU A 85 -24.28 5.05 -3.01
C LEU A 85 -25.41 5.17 -1.99
N SER A 86 -26.42 6.00 -2.24
CA SER A 86 -27.59 6.08 -1.36
C SER A 86 -28.57 4.91 -1.52
N GLU A 87 -28.47 4.16 -2.62
CA GLU A 87 -29.33 3.01 -2.92
C GLU A 87 -28.72 1.68 -2.46
N ASP A 88 -27.59 1.26 -3.04
CA ASP A 88 -26.92 -0.01 -2.68
C ASP A 88 -25.41 0.02 -3.00
N PRO A 89 -24.56 0.31 -2.00
CA PRO A 89 -23.12 0.36 -2.17
C PRO A 89 -22.46 -0.98 -2.57
N GLU A 90 -23.00 -2.10 -2.10
CA GLU A 90 -22.38 -3.42 -2.32
C GLU A 90 -22.64 -3.92 -3.73
N ALA A 91 -23.89 -3.78 -4.22
CA ALA A 91 -24.21 -4.09 -5.61
C ALA A 91 -23.44 -3.20 -6.60
N LEU A 92 -23.25 -1.92 -6.26
CA LEU A 92 -22.48 -0.97 -7.07
C LEU A 92 -21.02 -1.42 -7.25
N ALA A 93 -20.38 -1.92 -6.18
CA ALA A 93 -19.00 -2.40 -6.24
C ALA A 93 -18.85 -3.60 -7.18
N SER A 94 -19.75 -4.58 -7.09
CA SER A 94 -19.75 -5.76 -7.98
C SER A 94 -19.96 -5.34 -9.44
N ARG A 95 -20.96 -4.50 -9.70
CA ARG A 95 -21.30 -4.04 -11.05
C ARG A 95 -20.18 -3.22 -11.69
N GLY A 96 -19.47 -2.41 -10.92
CA GLY A 96 -18.32 -1.64 -11.38
C GLY A 96 -17.21 -2.52 -11.98
N GLY A 97 -16.94 -3.67 -11.36
CA GLY A 97 -15.97 -4.65 -11.87
C GLY A 97 -16.35 -5.19 -13.25
N GLU A 98 -17.60 -5.62 -13.40
CA GLU A 98 -18.14 -6.14 -14.67
C GLU A 98 -18.07 -5.11 -15.80
N LEU A 99 -18.39 -3.85 -15.51
CA LEU A 99 -18.34 -2.75 -16.49
C LEU A 99 -16.90 -2.43 -16.93
N LEU A 100 -15.95 -2.46 -16.00
CA LEU A 100 -14.54 -2.28 -16.34
C LEU A 100 -14.04 -3.42 -17.23
N GLU A 101 -14.48 -4.65 -16.99
CA GLU A 101 -14.13 -5.80 -17.83
C GLU A 101 -14.78 -5.71 -19.21
N ALA A 102 -16.05 -5.28 -19.30
CA ALA A 102 -16.77 -5.15 -20.55
C ALA A 102 -16.21 -4.02 -21.43
N TYR A 103 -15.98 -2.83 -20.85
CA TYR A 103 -15.69 -1.61 -21.61
C TYR A 103 -14.23 -1.15 -21.50
N GLY A 104 -13.58 -1.44 -20.37
CA GLY A 104 -12.22 -1.00 -20.01
C GLY A 104 -11.10 -1.92 -20.52
N LYS A 105 -11.39 -2.88 -21.41
CA LYS A 105 -10.37 -3.75 -22.04
C LYS A 105 -9.23 -2.90 -22.62
N SER A 106 -8.00 -3.29 -22.32
CA SER A 106 -6.84 -2.69 -22.99
C SER A 106 -6.94 -2.97 -24.48
N ARG A 107 -6.88 -1.92 -25.31
CA ARG A 107 -6.59 -2.10 -26.75
C ARG A 107 -5.26 -2.83 -26.79
N ARG A 108 -5.21 -4.05 -27.35
CA ARG A 108 -3.99 -4.83 -27.57
C ARG A 108 -2.95 -3.96 -28.27
N GLY A 109 -2.09 -3.32 -27.48
CA GLY A 109 -0.89 -2.66 -27.93
C GLY A 109 0.22 -3.69 -27.92
N ARG A 110 0.90 -3.81 -29.07
CA ARG A 110 2.02 -4.69 -29.41
C ARG A 110 2.81 -5.17 -28.17
N LYS A 111 2.85 -6.50 -27.98
CA LYS A 111 3.76 -7.16 -27.03
C LYS A 111 5.16 -6.59 -27.25
N PRO A 112 5.85 -6.02 -26.24
CA PRO A 112 7.25 -5.65 -26.42
C PRO A 112 8.01 -6.91 -26.83
N ARG A 113 8.74 -6.85 -27.95
CA ARG A 113 9.69 -7.92 -28.29
C ARG A 113 10.70 -7.96 -27.15
N ALA A 114 10.90 -9.14 -26.57
CA ALA A 114 12.01 -9.37 -25.66
C ALA A 114 13.29 -8.97 -26.41
N GLY A 115 14.01 -7.98 -25.86
CA GLY A 115 15.38 -7.66 -26.19
C GLY A 115 16.22 -8.02 -24.98
#